data_AF-A0A6G8AJI9-F1
#
_entry.id   AF-A0A6G8AJI9-F1
#
_cell.length_a   1.000
_cell.length_b   1.000
_cell.length_c   1.000
_cell.angle_alpha   90.00
_cell.angle_beta   90.00
_cell.angle_gamma   90.00
#
_symmetry.space_group_name_H-M   'P 1'
#
loop_
_entity.id
_entity.type
_entity.pdbx_description
1 polymer ?
#
loop_
_entity_poly.entity_id
_entity_poly.type
_entity_poly.pdbx_seq_one_letter_code
_entity_poly.pdbx_strand_id
1 'polypeptide(L)'
;MTAPQQQPNHPGKSPQQVLVTGFFALLIPLLAVAALANSFFGGPAYEKDNATSAKAKAVRLQKVGTVELRDANRPLSTGEQVFKAQCSACHATGAAGSPKLGDAAAWGPRIATGFEALVHSALKGKGAMAPQGGGNFNDTEVARGVAYMANAAGAKFAEPEPPAK
;
A
#
# COMPACT_ATOMS: atom_id res chain seq x y z
N MET A 1 17.86 -98.14 25.87
CA MET A 1 17.15 -97.65 27.06
C MET A 1 17.38 -96.15 27.12
N THR A 2 16.32 -95.39 26.90
CA THR A 2 16.31 -93.96 26.56
C THR A 2 16.51 -93.08 27.81
N ALA A 3 17.36 -92.06 27.71
CA ALA A 3 17.63 -91.10 28.80
C ALA A 3 16.44 -90.14 29.04
N PRO A 4 16.22 -89.68 30.29
CA PRO A 4 15.13 -88.76 30.60
C PRO A 4 15.46 -87.34 30.12
N GLN A 5 14.53 -86.73 29.38
CA GLN A 5 14.61 -85.34 28.91
C GLN A 5 14.26 -84.38 30.07
N GLN A 6 15.18 -83.46 30.37
CA GLN A 6 15.02 -82.43 31.39
C GLN A 6 14.27 -81.24 30.79
N GLN A 7 13.10 -80.89 31.34
CA GLN A 7 12.35 -79.69 30.92
C GLN A 7 13.08 -78.42 31.38
N PRO A 8 13.27 -77.40 30.51
CA PRO A 8 13.82 -76.12 30.92
C PRO A 8 12.82 -75.32 31.76
N ASN A 9 13.21 -75.01 32.99
CA ASN A 9 12.47 -74.14 33.90
C ASN A 9 12.48 -72.70 33.36
N HIS A 10 11.34 -72.17 32.92
CA HIS A 10 11.18 -70.74 32.71
C HIS A 10 10.82 -70.05 34.04
N PRO A 11 11.52 -68.98 34.45
CA PRO A 11 11.15 -68.21 35.63
C PRO A 11 9.79 -67.56 35.39
N GLY A 12 8.77 -68.00 36.12
CA GLY A 12 7.40 -67.52 36.02
C GLY A 12 7.30 -66.06 36.41
N LYS A 13 7.17 -65.16 35.43
CA LYS A 13 6.78 -63.77 35.66
C LYS A 13 5.39 -63.77 36.29
N SER A 14 5.20 -63.00 37.38
CA SER A 14 3.90 -62.97 38.06
C SER A 14 2.80 -62.42 37.14
N PRO A 15 1.53 -62.83 37.31
CA PRO A 15 0.42 -62.34 36.47
C PRO A 15 0.30 -60.81 36.46
N GLN A 16 0.59 -60.16 37.59
CA GLN A 16 0.68 -58.71 37.72
C GLN A 16 1.81 -58.12 36.87
N GLN A 17 2.97 -58.78 36.82
CA GLN A 17 4.11 -58.30 36.05
C GLN A 17 3.86 -58.37 34.53
N VAL A 18 3.09 -59.35 34.06
CA VAL A 18 2.67 -59.45 32.65
C VAL A 18 1.69 -58.34 32.29
N LEU A 19 0.71 -58.04 33.16
CA LEU A 19 -0.25 -56.94 32.96
C LEU A 19 0.43 -55.56 32.94
N VAL A 20 1.33 -55.31 33.89
CA VAL A 20 2.07 -54.05 33.99
C VAL A 20 2.99 -53.87 32.77
N THR A 21 3.69 -54.92 32.35
CA THR A 21 4.57 -54.86 31.18
C THR A 21 3.77 -54.61 29.89
N GLY A 22 2.60 -55.25 29.73
CA GLY A 22 1.72 -55.03 28.59
C GLY A 22 1.17 -53.60 28.53
N PHE A 23 0.76 -53.04 29.66
CA PHE A 23 0.25 -51.67 29.74
C PHE A 23 1.30 -50.64 29.35
N PHE A 24 2.51 -50.74 29.90
CA PHE A 24 3.61 -49.84 29.54
C PHE A 24 4.10 -50.04 28.11
N ALA A 25 4.11 -51.28 27.60
CA ALA A 25 4.48 -51.56 26.21
C ALA A 25 3.52 -50.94 25.19
N LEU A 26 2.27 -50.64 25.56
CA LEU A 26 1.29 -49.96 24.69
C LEU A 26 1.23 -48.45 24.94
N LEU A 27 1.35 -48.02 26.20
CA LEU A 27 1.29 -46.60 26.54
C LEU A 27 2.53 -45.81 26.15
N ILE A 28 3.73 -46.38 26.33
CA ILE A 28 4.97 -45.66 26.04
C ILE A 28 5.06 -45.29 24.55
N PRO A 29 4.77 -46.19 23.58
CA PRO A 29 4.74 -45.81 22.17
C PRO A 29 3.64 -44.79 21.84
N LEU A 30 2.46 -44.91 22.44
CA LEU A 30 1.35 -43.99 22.20
C LEU A 30 1.68 -42.56 22.66
N LEU A 31 2.26 -42.43 23.86
CA LEU A 31 2.70 -41.14 24.39
C LEU A 31 3.87 -40.57 23.58
N ALA A 32 4.81 -41.42 23.14
CA ALA A 32 5.91 -40.98 22.28
C ALA A 32 5.42 -40.42 20.94
N VAL A 33 4.46 -41.08 20.28
CA VAL A 33 3.85 -40.61 19.04
C VAL A 33 3.08 -39.30 19.25
N ALA A 34 2.32 -39.18 20.36
CA ALA A 34 1.58 -37.96 20.67
C ALA A 34 2.52 -36.77 20.94
N ALA A 35 3.61 -36.97 21.70
CA ALA A 35 4.62 -35.95 21.96
C ALA A 35 5.35 -35.52 20.68
N LEU A 36 5.65 -36.47 19.79
CA LEU A 36 6.24 -36.20 18.49
C LEU A 36 5.28 -35.41 17.60
N ALA A 37 4.00 -35.81 17.57
CA ALA A 37 2.98 -35.09 16.82
C ALA A 37 2.83 -33.64 17.33
N ASN A 38 2.87 -33.41 18.64
CA ASN A 38 2.84 -32.05 19.18
C ASN A 38 4.10 -31.23 18.84
N SER A 39 5.23 -31.88 18.67
CA SER A 39 6.50 -31.22 18.31
C SER A 39 6.58 -30.84 16.82
N PHE A 40 5.90 -31.58 15.94
CA PHE A 40 5.89 -31.31 14.49
C PHE A 40 4.62 -30.63 13.97
N PHE A 41 3.48 -30.87 14.61
CA PHE A 41 2.17 -30.32 14.23
C PHE A 41 1.64 -29.25 15.22
N GLY A 42 2.29 -29.04 16.36
CA GLY A 42 1.95 -28.03 17.36
C GLY A 42 2.52 -26.64 17.06
N GLY A 43 2.44 -26.19 15.81
CA GLY A 43 2.41 -24.75 15.53
C GLY A 43 1.15 -24.13 16.16
N PRO A 44 1.11 -22.81 16.40
CA PRO A 44 -0.06 -22.17 17.00
C PRO A 44 -1.29 -22.61 16.24
N ALA A 45 -2.34 -22.99 16.99
CA ALA A 45 -3.62 -23.48 16.51
C ALA A 45 -3.90 -22.95 15.11
N TYR A 46 -4.08 -23.86 14.15
CA TYR A 46 -4.59 -23.54 12.83
C TYR A 46 -5.97 -22.88 13.02
N GLU A 47 -5.95 -21.55 13.15
CA GLU A 47 -7.10 -20.68 13.31
C GLU A 47 -7.82 -20.68 11.97
N LYS A 48 -8.86 -21.51 11.92
CA LYS A 48 -9.66 -21.78 10.73
C LYS A 48 -10.73 -20.70 10.57
N ASP A 49 -10.31 -19.44 10.63
CA ASP A 49 -11.22 -18.30 10.74
C ASP A 49 -10.85 -17.18 9.74
N ASN A 50 -10.27 -17.52 8.59
CA ASN A 50 -9.90 -16.54 7.56
C ASN A 50 -11.01 -16.27 6.51
N ALA A 51 -12.26 -16.67 6.75
CA ALA A 51 -13.37 -16.34 5.85
C ALA A 51 -14.52 -15.55 6.50
N THR A 52 -14.57 -15.42 7.84
CA THR A 52 -15.74 -14.83 8.52
C THR A 52 -15.42 -14.01 9.77
N SER A 53 -14.17 -13.60 9.98
CA SER A 53 -13.88 -12.71 11.09
C SER A 53 -14.48 -11.32 10.83
N ALA A 54 -15.23 -10.80 11.80
CA ALA A 54 -15.82 -9.46 11.76
C ALA A 54 -14.80 -8.35 11.43
N LYS A 55 -13.50 -8.61 11.69
CA LYS A 55 -12.37 -7.78 11.24
C LYS A 55 -12.25 -7.63 9.72
N ALA A 56 -12.44 -8.70 8.94
CA ALA A 56 -12.37 -8.63 7.47
C ALA A 56 -13.49 -7.79 6.87
N LYS A 57 -14.69 -7.82 7.48
CA LYS A 57 -15.82 -6.95 7.10
C LYS A 57 -15.61 -5.49 7.53
N ALA A 58 -15.04 -5.27 8.73
CA ALA A 58 -14.74 -3.93 9.23
C ALA A 58 -13.65 -3.20 8.42
N VAL A 59 -12.71 -3.94 7.79
CA VAL A 59 -11.71 -3.36 6.87
C VAL A 59 -12.33 -2.90 5.55
N ARG A 60 -13.39 -3.57 5.06
CA ARG A 60 -14.08 -3.21 3.81
C ARG A 60 -15.12 -2.08 3.98
N LEU A 61 -15.56 -1.81 5.20
CA LEU A 61 -16.45 -0.68 5.55
C LEU A 61 -15.69 0.57 6.04
N GLN A 62 -14.36 0.57 6.01
CA GLN A 62 -13.59 1.79 6.27
C GLN A 62 -13.98 2.87 5.26
N LYS A 63 -14.21 4.09 5.75
CA LYS A 63 -14.58 5.24 4.92
C LYS A 63 -13.44 5.52 3.93
N VAL A 64 -13.65 5.19 2.66
CA VAL A 64 -12.75 5.44 1.53
C VAL A 64 -12.75 6.92 1.15
N GLY A 65 -12.36 7.78 2.08
CA GLY A 65 -12.25 9.22 1.81
C GLY A 65 -12.55 10.07 3.02
N THR A 66 -11.50 10.63 3.59
CA THR A 66 -11.60 11.87 4.35
C THR A 66 -11.60 13.01 3.33
N VAL A 67 -12.73 13.70 3.20
CA VAL A 67 -12.78 14.98 2.48
C VAL A 67 -12.26 16.04 3.44
N GLU A 68 -11.04 16.54 3.19
CA GLU A 68 -10.56 17.71 3.90
C GLU A 68 -11.20 18.95 3.28
N LEU A 69 -12.05 19.62 4.05
CA LEU A 69 -12.54 20.94 3.70
C LEU A 69 -11.41 21.93 3.96
N ARG A 70 -10.70 22.33 2.91
CA ARG A 70 -9.73 23.42 3.01
C ARG A 70 -10.48 24.73 3.23
N ASP A 71 -9.93 25.60 4.07
CA ASP A 71 -10.44 26.96 4.26
C ASP A 71 -10.39 27.71 2.92
N ALA A 72 -11.56 28.01 2.37
CA ALA A 72 -11.70 28.77 1.12
C ALA A 72 -11.17 30.20 1.24
N ASN A 73 -10.98 30.71 2.46
CA ASN A 73 -10.54 32.07 2.74
C ASN A 73 -9.04 32.15 3.08
N ARG A 74 -8.28 31.06 2.92
CA ARG A 74 -6.82 31.11 3.04
C ARG A 74 -6.21 32.04 1.99
N PRO A 75 -5.09 32.73 2.28
CA PRO A 75 -4.36 33.48 1.27
C PRO A 75 -4.00 32.58 0.08
N LEU A 76 -4.27 33.06 -1.14
CA LEU A 76 -3.91 32.32 -2.35
C LEU A 76 -2.39 32.23 -2.47
N SER A 77 -1.91 31.05 -2.78
CA SER A 77 -0.50 30.80 -3.06
C SER A 77 -0.07 31.54 -4.33
N THR A 78 1.20 31.92 -4.38
CA THR A 78 1.81 32.51 -5.59
C THR A 78 2.04 31.44 -6.65
N GLY A 79 2.15 31.85 -7.92
CA GLY A 79 2.46 30.92 -9.01
C GLY A 79 3.75 30.11 -8.79
N GLU A 80 4.78 30.72 -8.19
CA GLU A 80 6.02 30.02 -7.86
C GLU A 80 5.83 28.95 -6.78
N GLN A 81 5.04 29.23 -5.74
CA GLN A 81 4.73 28.25 -4.69
C GLN A 81 3.97 27.05 -5.26
N VAL A 82 2.99 27.31 -6.13
CA VAL A 82 2.23 26.26 -6.82
C VAL A 82 3.14 25.43 -7.71
N PHE A 83 4.02 26.09 -8.48
CA PHE A 83 5.00 25.41 -9.32
C PHE A 83 5.87 24.47 -8.48
N LYS A 84 6.48 24.96 -7.40
CA LYS A 84 7.35 24.17 -6.53
C LYS A 84 6.63 22.96 -5.95
N ALA A 85 5.40 23.14 -5.47
CA ALA A 85 4.66 22.11 -4.76
C ALA A 85 4.03 21.04 -5.67
N GLN A 86 3.61 21.39 -6.89
CA GLN A 86 2.82 20.49 -7.74
C GLN A 86 3.37 20.31 -9.16
N CYS A 87 3.92 21.35 -9.78
CA CYS A 87 4.30 21.30 -11.20
C CYS A 87 5.76 20.88 -11.44
N SER A 88 6.63 21.12 -10.46
CA SER A 88 8.09 20.98 -10.56
C SER A 88 8.53 19.53 -10.83
N ALA A 89 7.79 18.55 -10.32
CA ALA A 89 8.10 17.13 -10.48
C ALA A 89 8.31 16.71 -11.94
N CYS A 90 7.55 17.31 -12.87
CA CYS A 90 7.70 17.07 -14.30
C CYS A 90 8.42 18.22 -14.99
N HIS A 91 7.97 19.45 -14.76
CA HIS A 91 8.40 20.60 -15.56
C HIS A 91 9.76 21.18 -15.17
N ALA A 92 10.35 20.80 -14.03
CA ALA A 92 11.72 21.23 -13.71
C ALA A 92 12.76 20.54 -14.61
N THR A 93 12.54 19.27 -14.94
CA THR A 93 13.49 18.45 -15.72
C THR A 93 13.00 18.15 -17.15
N GLY A 94 11.70 18.34 -17.42
CA GLY A 94 11.08 17.92 -18.67
C GLY A 94 10.65 16.45 -18.67
N ALA A 95 10.40 15.87 -17.48
CA ALA A 95 10.02 14.46 -17.36
C ALA A 95 8.75 14.16 -18.18
N ALA A 96 8.68 12.94 -18.73
CA ALA A 96 7.61 12.48 -19.61
C ALA A 96 7.35 13.40 -20.84
N GLY A 97 8.37 14.15 -21.29
CA GLY A 97 8.25 15.09 -22.42
C GLY A 97 7.50 16.38 -22.05
N SER A 98 7.42 16.70 -20.76
CA SER A 98 6.82 17.96 -20.31
C SER A 98 7.67 19.17 -20.74
N PRO A 99 7.05 20.31 -21.07
CA PRO A 99 7.79 21.52 -21.44
C PRO A 99 8.53 22.04 -20.22
N LYS A 100 9.88 22.07 -20.30
CA LYS A 100 10.73 22.47 -19.18
C LYS A 100 10.51 23.95 -18.84
N LEU A 101 10.56 24.29 -17.56
CA LEU A 101 10.50 25.68 -17.10
C LEU A 101 11.60 26.51 -17.77
N GLY A 102 11.22 27.65 -18.37
CA GLY A 102 12.14 28.56 -19.04
C GLY A 102 12.56 28.16 -20.46
N ASP A 103 12.10 27.03 -20.98
CA ASP A 103 12.39 26.62 -22.36
C ASP A 103 11.51 27.39 -23.35
N ALA A 104 12.01 28.54 -23.83
CA ALA A 104 11.29 29.39 -24.77
C ALA A 104 10.89 28.66 -26.07
N ALA A 105 11.69 27.68 -26.53
CA ALA A 105 11.39 26.94 -27.76
C ALA A 105 10.20 25.99 -27.55
N ALA A 106 10.18 25.26 -26.43
CA ALA A 106 9.06 24.37 -26.10
C ALA A 106 7.78 25.14 -25.74
N TRP A 107 7.91 26.34 -25.15
CA TRP A 107 6.79 27.16 -24.72
C TRP A 107 6.23 28.09 -25.79
N GLY A 108 7.02 28.55 -26.77
CA GLY A 108 6.57 29.49 -27.79
C GLY A 108 5.25 29.10 -28.49
N PRO A 109 5.13 27.90 -29.06
CA PRO A 109 3.89 27.42 -29.68
C PRO A 109 2.72 27.28 -28.69
N ARG A 110 3.02 27.09 -27.41
CA ARG A 110 2.02 26.91 -26.34
C ARG A 110 1.48 28.26 -25.90
N ILE A 111 2.36 29.22 -25.67
CA ILE A 111 2.02 30.61 -25.36
C ILE A 111 1.14 31.19 -26.48
N ALA A 112 1.41 30.85 -27.74
CA ALA A 112 0.60 31.27 -28.88
C ALA A 112 -0.87 30.79 -28.85
N THR A 113 -1.18 29.73 -28.09
CA THR A 113 -2.58 29.28 -27.89
C THR A 113 -3.38 30.18 -26.94
N GLY A 114 -2.70 31.07 -26.22
CA GLY A 114 -3.30 31.97 -25.24
C GLY A 114 -3.36 31.38 -23.83
N PHE A 115 -3.53 32.27 -22.85
CA PHE A 115 -3.49 31.92 -21.43
C PHE A 115 -4.59 30.93 -21.02
N GLU A 116 -5.85 31.21 -21.41
CA GLU A 116 -7.00 30.37 -21.06
C GLU A 116 -6.86 28.93 -21.57
N ALA A 117 -6.29 28.74 -22.77
CA ALA A 117 -6.06 27.40 -23.32
C ALA A 117 -5.00 26.61 -22.52
N LEU A 118 -3.99 27.30 -22.00
CA LEU A 118 -2.97 26.70 -21.13
C LEU A 118 -3.55 26.34 -19.77
N VAL A 119 -4.31 27.25 -19.15
CA VAL A 119 -5.00 27.00 -17.89
C VAL A 119 -5.97 25.83 -18.02
N HIS A 120 -6.78 25.82 -19.08
CA HIS A 120 -7.68 24.70 -19.36
C HIS A 120 -6.95 23.36 -19.48
N SER A 121 -5.83 23.34 -20.21
CA SER A 121 -4.99 22.15 -20.34
C SER A 121 -4.42 21.70 -18.99
N ALA A 122 -4.03 22.63 -18.12
CA ALA A 122 -3.54 22.34 -16.77
C ALA A 122 -4.65 21.75 -15.87
N LEU A 123 -5.82 22.38 -15.86
CA LEU A 123 -6.95 21.97 -15.02
C LEU A 123 -7.51 20.61 -15.43
N LYS A 124 -7.66 20.37 -16.74
CA LYS A 124 -8.24 19.13 -17.28
C LYS A 124 -7.21 18.03 -17.55
N GLY A 125 -5.93 18.35 -17.52
CA GLY A 125 -4.87 17.44 -17.92
C GLY A 125 -4.73 17.36 -19.44
N LYS A 126 -3.56 16.94 -19.91
CA LYS A 126 -3.25 16.80 -21.34
C LYS A 126 -2.11 15.82 -21.56
N GLY A 127 -2.34 14.77 -22.36
CA GLY A 127 -1.34 13.74 -22.62
C GLY A 127 -0.93 13.04 -21.32
N ALA A 128 0.37 13.06 -21.00
CA ALA A 128 0.90 12.47 -19.77
C ALA A 128 0.68 13.36 -18.51
N MET A 129 0.21 14.59 -18.67
CA MET A 129 -0.06 15.49 -17.55
C MET A 129 -1.46 15.20 -16.98
N ALA A 130 -1.50 14.76 -15.72
CA ALA A 130 -2.75 14.54 -15.00
C ALA A 130 -3.54 15.86 -14.78
N PRO A 131 -4.86 15.80 -14.58
CA PRO A 131 -5.66 16.97 -14.20
C PRO A 131 -5.13 17.58 -12.89
N GLN A 132 -4.90 18.89 -12.88
CA GLN A 132 -4.47 19.62 -11.68
C GLN A 132 -5.63 20.26 -10.93
N GLY A 133 -6.82 20.35 -11.54
CA GLY A 133 -8.03 20.84 -10.89
C GLY A 133 -8.53 19.89 -9.80
N GLY A 134 -9.08 20.45 -8.72
CA GLY A 134 -9.57 19.68 -7.57
C GLY A 134 -8.47 19.04 -6.70
N GLY A 135 -7.20 19.43 -6.92
CA GLY A 135 -6.05 18.95 -6.17
C GLY A 135 -5.71 19.79 -4.94
N ASN A 136 -4.42 20.01 -4.69
CA ASN A 136 -3.97 20.77 -3.51
C ASN A 136 -4.21 22.28 -3.60
N PHE A 137 -4.35 22.77 -4.82
CA PHE A 137 -4.54 24.19 -5.13
C PHE A 137 -5.88 24.37 -5.82
N ASN A 138 -6.53 25.51 -5.58
CA ASN A 138 -7.73 25.87 -6.32
C ASN A 138 -7.38 26.28 -7.77
N ASP A 139 -8.40 26.38 -8.62
CA ASP A 139 -8.19 26.65 -10.05
C ASP A 139 -7.46 27.97 -10.31
N THR A 140 -7.69 29.00 -9.49
CA THR A 140 -6.99 30.29 -9.58
C THR A 140 -5.50 30.12 -9.26
N GLU A 141 -5.15 29.39 -8.19
CA GLU A 141 -3.76 29.09 -7.84
C GLU A 141 -3.06 28.27 -8.93
N VAL A 142 -3.74 27.28 -9.52
CA VAL A 142 -3.21 26.55 -10.68
C VAL A 142 -2.95 27.49 -11.85
N ALA A 143 -3.87 28.42 -12.14
CA ALA A 143 -3.69 29.42 -13.20
C ALA A 143 -2.50 30.36 -12.92
N ARG A 144 -2.24 30.72 -11.65
CA ARG A 144 -1.01 31.44 -11.27
C ARG A 144 0.25 30.63 -11.55
N GLY A 145 0.23 29.33 -11.26
CA GLY A 145 1.32 28.41 -11.62
C GLY A 145 1.60 28.39 -13.13
N VAL A 146 0.54 28.34 -13.94
CA VAL A 146 0.63 28.41 -15.40
C VAL A 146 1.23 29.75 -15.86
N ALA A 147 0.77 30.88 -15.29
CA ALA A 147 1.31 32.19 -15.60
C ALA A 147 2.80 32.28 -15.26
N TYR A 148 3.21 31.83 -14.08
CA TYR A 148 4.62 31.78 -13.66
C TYR A 148 5.48 31.00 -14.67
N MET A 149 5.04 29.80 -15.06
CA MET A 149 5.80 28.94 -15.98
C MET A 149 5.92 29.53 -17.39
N ALA A 150 4.82 30.05 -17.92
CA ALA A 150 4.80 30.68 -19.23
C ALA A 150 5.63 31.98 -19.25
N ASN A 151 5.54 32.79 -18.19
CA ASN A 151 6.30 34.04 -18.07
C ASN A 151 7.81 33.77 -17.94
N ALA A 152 8.20 32.71 -17.24
CA ALA A 152 9.59 32.26 -17.20
C ALA A 152 10.15 31.90 -18.59
N ALA A 153 9.28 31.56 -19.55
CA ALA A 153 9.63 31.23 -20.93
C ALA A 153 9.35 32.38 -21.93
N GLY A 154 9.07 33.59 -21.45
CA GLY A 154 8.92 34.80 -22.27
C GLY A 154 7.49 35.28 -22.49
N ALA A 155 6.47 34.67 -21.88
CA ALA A 155 5.13 35.25 -21.85
C ALA A 155 5.05 36.49 -20.95
N LYS A 156 3.94 37.22 -21.07
CA LYS A 156 3.60 38.38 -20.21
C LYS A 156 2.17 38.27 -19.71
N PHE A 157 1.79 37.08 -19.26
CA PHE A 157 0.46 36.85 -18.70
C PHE A 157 0.36 37.49 -17.31
N ALA A 158 -0.75 38.17 -17.06
CA ALA A 158 -1.07 38.68 -15.74
C ALA A 158 -1.32 37.51 -14.79
N GLU A 159 -0.80 37.60 -13.57
CA GLU A 159 -1.11 36.62 -12.53
C GLU A 159 -2.56 36.82 -12.07
N PRO A 160 -3.42 35.78 -12.11
CA PRO A 160 -4.83 35.92 -11.74
C PRO A 160 -5.04 36.42 -10.30
N GLU A 161 -5.84 37.47 -10.16
CA GLU A 161 -6.24 38.00 -8.87
C GLU A 161 -7.19 37.05 -8.13
N PRO A 162 -7.29 37.15 -6.79
CA PRO A 162 -8.30 36.44 -6.02
C PRO A 162 -9.70 36.69 -6.62
N PRO A 163 -10.60 35.70 -6.72
CA PRO A 163 -11.98 35.97 -7.08
C PRO A 163 -12.57 36.98 -6.09
N ALA A 164 -13.26 38.01 -6.63
CA ALA A 164 -13.93 39.00 -5.81
C ALA A 164 -14.94 38.32 -4.88
N LYS A 165 -14.93 38.73 -3.60
CA LYS A 165 -15.84 38.21 -2.56
C LYS A 165 -17.29 38.60 -2.80
#